data_AF-A0A8T1FRF2-F1
#
_entry.id   AF-A0A8T1FRF2-F1
#
_cell.length_a   1.000
_cell.length_b   1.000
_cell.length_c   1.000
_cell.angle_alpha   90.00
_cell.angle_beta   90.00
_cell.angle_gamma   90.00
#
_symmetry.space_group_name_H-M   'P 1'
#
loop_
_entity.id
_entity.type
_entity.pdbx_description
1 polymer ?
#
loop_
_entity_poly.entity_id
_entity_poly.type
_entity_poly.pdbx_seq_one_letter_code
_entity_poly.pdbx_strand_id
1 'polypeptide(L)'
;MKIGSLFPDLPLKTGWIFPHEGEDVPLSDYHDDLVTQPQVEGLMAAKPWEILSTNSGSVISFHTDVGGRLGLFLGAYHQFEIKHRMALWEGTHKFPISRPKIAKSPWLADFNNTTW
;
A
#
# COMPACT_ATOMS: atom_id res chain seq x y z
N MET A 1 23.12 9.36 -4.88
CA MET A 1 22.98 10.11 -3.62
C MET A 1 22.56 9.12 -2.53
N LYS A 2 23.37 8.93 -1.47
CA LYS A 2 23.11 7.92 -0.42
C LYS A 2 22.09 8.47 0.57
N ILE A 3 21.02 7.71 0.82
CA ILE A 3 19.88 8.06 1.68
C ILE A 3 20.31 8.52 3.09
N GLY A 4 21.45 8.02 3.58
CA GLY A 4 22.00 8.33 4.91
C GLY A 4 22.57 9.74 5.10
N SER A 5 22.66 10.58 4.06
CA SER A 5 23.15 11.96 4.25
C SER A 5 22.05 12.95 4.64
N LEU A 6 20.77 12.54 4.57
CA LEU A 6 19.66 13.48 4.68
C LEU A 6 19.04 13.52 6.08
N PHE A 7 19.28 12.51 6.92
CA PHE A 7 18.78 12.43 8.29
C PHE A 7 19.84 11.82 9.24
N PRO A 8 20.81 12.61 9.73
CA PRO A 8 21.83 12.10 10.66
C PRO A 8 21.24 11.73 12.04
N ASP A 9 20.13 12.35 12.43
CA ASP A 9 19.61 12.29 13.81
C ASP A 9 18.31 11.47 13.96
N LEU A 10 17.75 10.95 12.87
CA LEU A 10 16.55 10.12 12.94
C LEU A 10 16.97 8.65 12.93
N PRO A 11 16.76 7.88 14.01
CA PRO A 11 16.98 6.43 13.99
C PRO A 11 15.82 5.78 13.23
N LEU A 12 15.76 6.02 11.92
CA LEU A 12 14.88 5.27 11.04
C LEU A 12 15.40 3.83 11.04
N LYS A 13 14.74 2.94 11.80
CA LYS A 13 14.89 1.51 11.59
C LYS A 13 14.67 1.27 10.11
N THR A 14 15.61 0.61 9.46
CA THR A 14 15.64 0.38 8.00
C THR A 14 14.34 -0.23 7.44
N GLY A 15 13.51 -0.87 8.27
CA GLY A 15 12.18 -1.38 7.91
C GLY A 15 11.02 -0.37 7.92
N TRP A 16 11.24 0.90 8.27
CA TRP A 16 10.19 1.94 8.27
C TRP A 16 10.09 2.72 6.97
N ILE A 17 11.10 2.63 6.10
CA ILE A 17 11.14 3.49 4.91
C ILE A 17 10.33 2.87 3.77
N PHE A 18 10.20 1.54 3.68
CA PHE A 18 9.36 0.82 2.73
C PHE A 18 8.86 -0.49 3.35
N PRO A 19 7.74 -1.08 2.86
CA PRO A 19 7.25 -2.36 3.36
C PRO A 19 8.40 -3.37 3.35
N HIS A 20 8.61 -3.99 4.49
CA HIS A 20 9.57 -5.08 4.66
C HIS A 20 9.31 -6.15 3.60
N GLU A 21 10.35 -6.63 2.92
CA GLU A 21 10.32 -7.95 2.26
C GLU A 21 10.08 -8.98 3.37
N GLY A 22 8.79 -9.23 3.66
CA GLY A 22 8.38 -10.11 4.74
C GLY A 22 8.74 -11.56 4.45
N GLU A 23 8.74 -12.39 5.48
CA GLU A 23 8.83 -13.84 5.33
C GLU A 23 7.66 -14.35 4.47
N ASP A 24 7.93 -15.34 3.61
CA ASP A 24 6.90 -16.00 2.82
C ASP A 24 5.80 -16.51 3.76
N VAL A 25 4.57 -16.05 3.52
CA VAL A 25 3.40 -16.52 4.28
C VAL A 25 3.23 -18.02 3.99
N PRO A 26 3.09 -18.88 5.02
CA PRO A 26 2.85 -20.30 4.81
C PRO A 26 1.65 -20.52 3.88
N LEU A 27 1.88 -21.22 2.76
CA LEU A 27 0.84 -21.54 1.76
C LEU A 27 -0.35 -22.32 2.36
N SER A 28 -0.20 -22.92 3.55
CA SER A 28 -1.30 -23.59 4.25
C SER A 28 -2.44 -22.66 4.64
N ASP A 29 -2.12 -21.38 4.84
CA ASP A 29 -3.09 -20.36 5.25
C ASP A 29 -3.60 -19.55 4.05
N TYR A 30 -3.10 -19.89 2.84
CA TYR A 30 -3.54 -19.29 1.59
C TYR A 30 -4.81 -19.96 1.09
N HIS A 31 -5.89 -19.17 1.02
CA HIS A 31 -7.15 -19.58 0.40
C HIS A 31 -7.15 -19.17 -1.08
N ASP A 32 -6.82 -20.12 -1.96
CA ASP A 32 -6.78 -19.94 -3.42
C ASP A 32 -8.14 -19.61 -4.04
N ASP A 33 -9.22 -19.92 -3.32
CA ASP A 33 -10.58 -19.60 -3.74
C ASP A 33 -10.98 -18.15 -3.45
N LEU A 34 -10.21 -17.37 -2.68
CA LEU A 34 -10.58 -15.98 -2.32
C LEU A 34 -10.55 -15.03 -3.51
N VAL A 35 -9.52 -15.12 -4.34
CA VAL A 35 -9.28 -14.25 -5.49
C VAL A 35 -9.10 -15.11 -6.73
N THR A 36 -9.91 -14.88 -7.75
CA THR A 36 -9.82 -15.61 -9.02
C THR A 36 -8.98 -14.85 -10.03
N GLN A 37 -8.36 -15.56 -10.96
CA GLN A 37 -7.59 -14.95 -12.05
C GLN A 37 -8.39 -13.86 -12.82
N PRO A 38 -9.66 -14.08 -13.21
CA PRO A 38 -10.45 -13.03 -13.87
C PRO A 38 -10.63 -11.77 -13.01
N GLN A 39 -10.69 -11.90 -11.68
CA GLN A 39 -10.76 -10.74 -10.79
C GLN A 39 -9.44 -9.96 -10.78
N VAL A 40 -8.30 -10.66 -10.76
CA VAL A 40 -6.97 -10.02 -10.86
C VAL A 40 -6.83 -9.32 -12.21
N GLU A 41 -7.18 -9.99 -13.31
CA GLU A 41 -7.11 -9.42 -14.65
C GLU A 41 -8.01 -8.18 -14.78
N GLY A 42 -9.24 -8.26 -14.26
CA GLY A 42 -10.16 -7.11 -14.20
C GLY A 42 -9.60 -5.95 -13.38
N LEU A 43 -8.96 -6.24 -12.25
CA LEU A 43 -8.30 -5.23 -11.41
C LEU A 43 -7.15 -4.55 -12.15
N MET A 44 -6.29 -5.33 -12.80
CA MET A 44 -5.16 -4.84 -13.58
C MET A 44 -5.60 -4.01 -14.79
N ALA A 45 -6.72 -4.37 -15.41
CA ALA A 45 -7.32 -3.60 -16.51
C ALA A 45 -7.95 -2.29 -16.02
N ALA A 46 -8.63 -2.31 -14.88
CA ALA A 46 -9.29 -1.13 -14.31
C ALA A 46 -8.31 -0.08 -13.76
N LYS A 47 -7.10 -0.51 -13.34
CA LYS A 47 -6.04 0.35 -12.79
C LYS A 47 -6.55 1.35 -11.74
N PRO A 48 -7.24 0.88 -10.69
CA PRO A 48 -7.90 1.78 -9.73
C PRO A 48 -6.92 2.71 -9.00
N TRP A 49 -5.65 2.30 -8.86
CA TRP A 49 -4.60 3.14 -8.28
C TRP A 49 -4.35 4.44 -9.03
N GLU A 50 -4.76 4.57 -10.31
CA GLU A 50 -4.62 5.83 -11.06
C GLU A 50 -5.37 6.99 -10.41
N ILE A 51 -6.41 6.74 -9.60
CA ILE A 51 -7.10 7.80 -8.86
C ILE A 51 -6.15 8.56 -7.92
N LEU A 52 -5.09 7.91 -7.44
CA LEU A 52 -4.07 8.54 -6.59
C LEU A 52 -3.19 9.55 -7.35
N SER A 53 -3.21 9.59 -8.69
CA SER A 53 -2.61 10.71 -9.45
C SER A 53 -3.40 12.00 -9.34
N THR A 54 -4.69 11.88 -9.08
CA THR A 54 -5.59 13.02 -9.03
C THR A 54 -5.49 13.59 -7.63
N ASN A 55 -4.47 14.42 -7.41
CA ASN A 55 -4.41 15.26 -6.22
C ASN A 55 -5.53 16.29 -6.37
N SER A 56 -6.76 15.91 -6.05
CA SER A 56 -7.87 16.83 -5.93
C SER A 56 -7.42 17.86 -4.92
N GLY A 57 -7.29 19.13 -5.32
CA GLY A 57 -6.67 20.20 -4.51
C GLY A 57 -7.31 20.47 -3.14
N SER A 58 -8.21 19.60 -2.68
CA SER A 58 -8.78 19.49 -1.34
C SER A 58 -7.98 18.61 -0.36
N VAL A 59 -6.99 17.84 -0.81
CA VAL A 59 -6.21 16.97 0.09
C VAL A 59 -5.15 17.79 0.83
N ILE A 60 -5.07 17.62 2.16
CA ILE A 60 -3.99 18.21 2.96
C ILE A 60 -2.66 17.65 2.44
N SER A 61 -1.85 18.51 1.84
CA SER A 61 -0.56 18.17 1.26
C SER A 61 0.51 19.15 1.75
N PHE A 62 1.77 18.76 1.62
CA PHE A 62 2.88 19.67 1.88
C PHE A 62 2.95 20.76 0.80
N HIS A 63 3.33 21.97 1.20
CA HIS A 63 3.58 23.06 0.26
C HIS A 63 4.75 22.68 -0.65
N THR A 64 4.57 22.75 -1.97
CA THR A 64 5.55 22.25 -2.94
C THR A 64 6.79 23.14 -3.07
N ASP A 65 6.70 24.41 -2.63
CA ASP A 65 7.78 25.39 -2.72
C ASP A 65 8.39 25.75 -1.36
N VAL A 66 8.77 24.73 -0.57
CA VAL A 66 9.43 24.90 0.73
C VAL A 66 10.95 25.06 0.64
N GLY A 67 11.54 24.85 -0.55
CA GLY A 67 12.98 24.95 -0.78
C GLY A 67 13.84 24.06 0.12
N GLY A 68 15.16 24.22 0.05
CA GLY A 68 16.12 23.57 0.96
C GLY A 68 16.03 22.04 1.01
N ARG A 69 16.35 21.47 2.18
CA ARG A 69 16.34 20.00 2.38
C ARG A 69 14.93 19.42 2.34
N LEU A 70 13.94 20.15 2.87
CA LEU A 70 12.54 19.71 2.87
C LEU A 70 12.00 19.58 1.45
N GLY A 71 12.31 20.53 0.56
CA GLY A 71 11.96 20.44 -0.86
C GLY A 71 12.57 19.22 -1.57
N LEU A 72 13.83 18.87 -1.24
CA LEU A 72 14.46 17.64 -1.75
C LEU A 72 13.73 16.37 -1.28
N PHE A 73 13.29 16.34 -0.02
CA PHE A 73 12.51 15.22 0.51
C PHE A 73 11.14 15.09 -0.12
N LEU A 74 10.41 16.20 -0.26
CA LEU A 74 9.12 16.20 -0.95
C LEU A 74 9.27 15.69 -2.38
N GLY A 75 10.32 16.12 -3.09
CA GLY A 75 10.61 15.62 -4.44
C GLY A 75 10.83 14.11 -4.45
N ALA A 76 11.65 13.58 -3.53
CA ALA A 76 11.89 12.15 -3.42
C ALA A 76 10.62 11.36 -3.04
N TYR A 77 9.81 11.88 -2.12
CA TYR A 77 8.56 11.29 -1.69
C TYR A 77 7.53 11.26 -2.83
N HIS A 78 7.42 12.33 -3.61
CA HIS A 78 6.52 12.36 -4.76
C HIS A 78 6.91 11.34 -5.84
N GLN A 79 8.21 11.19 -6.12
CA GLN A 79 8.69 10.13 -7.01
C GLN A 79 8.38 8.73 -6.47
N PHE A 80 8.47 8.55 -5.14
CA PHE A 80 8.07 7.32 -4.49
C PHE A 80 6.57 7.03 -4.66
N GLU A 81 5.70 8.01 -4.42
CA GLU A 81 4.24 7.86 -4.60
C GLU A 81 3.86 7.51 -6.04
N ILE A 82 4.54 8.10 -7.03
CA ILE A 82 4.35 7.75 -8.44
C ILE A 82 4.78 6.31 -8.70
N LYS A 83 5.97 5.92 -8.22
CA LYS A 83 6.56 4.60 -8.49
C LYS A 83 5.81 3.47 -7.78
N HIS A 84 5.27 3.71 -6.59
CA HIS A 84 4.66 2.70 -5.73
C HIS A 84 3.15 2.86 -5.58
N ARG A 85 2.50 3.54 -6.53
CA ARG A 85 1.08 3.88 -6.48
C ARG A 85 0.16 2.67 -6.31
N MET A 86 0.46 1.58 -7.03
CA MET A 86 -0.29 0.33 -6.92
C MET A 86 -0.21 -0.23 -5.50
N ALA A 87 0.99 -0.33 -4.93
CA ALA A 87 1.19 -0.82 -3.56
C ALA A 87 0.52 0.08 -2.50
N LEU A 88 0.54 1.41 -2.69
CA LEU A 88 -0.16 2.35 -1.82
C LEU A 88 -1.68 2.15 -1.86
N TRP A 89 -2.22 1.93 -3.06
CA TRP A 89 -3.64 1.61 -3.24
C TRP A 89 -3.99 0.28 -2.57
N GLU A 90 -3.19 -0.77 -2.79
CA GLU A 90 -3.39 -2.09 -2.19
C GLU A 90 -3.34 -2.06 -0.66
N GLY A 91 -2.46 -1.25 -0.06
CA GLY A 91 -2.36 -1.11 1.39
C GLY A 91 -3.53 -0.39 2.05
N THR A 92 -4.36 0.33 1.27
CA THR A 92 -5.49 1.13 1.78
C THR A 92 -6.86 0.53 1.44
N HIS A 93 -6.91 -0.45 0.54
CA HIS A 93 -8.16 -1.04 0.05
C HIS A 93 -8.25 -2.51 0.46
N LYS A 94 -9.47 -2.94 0.78
CA LYS A 94 -9.77 -4.36 1.06
C LYS A 94 -10.92 -4.80 0.15
N PHE A 95 -10.80 -6.01 -0.40
CA PHE A 95 -11.89 -6.61 -1.15
C PHE A 95 -12.86 -7.32 -0.20
N PRO A 96 -14.18 -7.15 -0.37
CA PRO A 96 -15.15 -7.86 0.43
C PRO A 96 -15.08 -9.36 0.14
N ILE A 97 -15.04 -10.17 1.21
CA ILE A 97 -15.12 -11.62 1.11
C ILE A 97 -16.61 -12.00 1.06
N SER A 98 -17.00 -12.83 0.09
CA SER A 98 -18.42 -13.17 -0.06
C SER A 98 -18.92 -14.07 1.08
N ARG A 99 -20.18 -13.89 1.50
CA ARG A 99 -20.80 -14.69 2.57
C ARG A 99 -20.68 -16.21 2.36
N PRO A 100 -20.83 -16.75 1.13
CA PRO A 100 -20.62 -18.18 0.90
C PRO A 100 -19.19 -18.66 1.18
N LYS A 101 -18.17 -17.82 0.95
CA LYS A 101 -16.77 -18.15 1.27
C LYS A 101 -16.51 -18.08 2.77
N ILE A 102 -17.02 -17.05 3.43
CA ILE A 102 -16.96 -16.92 4.90
C ILE A 102 -17.58 -18.16 5.58
N ALA A 103 -18.73 -18.63 5.11
CA ALA A 103 -19.42 -19.79 5.68
C ALA A 103 -18.63 -21.12 5.55
N LYS A 104 -17.63 -21.19 4.65
CA LYS A 104 -16.82 -22.40 4.44
C LYS A 104 -15.59 -22.48 5.35
N SER A 105 -15.19 -21.38 5.99
CA SER A 105 -13.99 -21.32 6.82
C SER A 105 -14.26 -20.53 8.11
N PRO A 106 -14.22 -21.18 9.29
CA PRO A 106 -14.31 -20.48 10.57
C PRO A 106 -13.28 -19.36 10.72
N TRP A 107 -12.07 -19.56 10.18
CA TRP A 107 -11.02 -18.55 10.17
C TRP A 107 -11.40 -17.29 9.38
N LEU A 108 -12.07 -17.44 8.22
CA LEU A 108 -12.54 -16.29 7.44
C LEU A 108 -13.64 -15.50 8.17
N ALA A 109 -14.46 -16.18 8.98
CA ALA A 109 -15.47 -15.52 9.81
C ALA A 109 -14.82 -14.65 10.89
N ASP A 110 -13.77 -15.16 11.54
CA ASP A 110 -13.00 -14.42 12.55
C ASP A 110 -12.22 -13.25 11.92
N PHE A 111 -11.55 -13.49 10.79
CA PHE A 111 -10.81 -12.45 10.05
C PHE A 111 -11.72 -11.28 9.64
N ASN A 112 -12.92 -11.57 9.15
CA ASN A 112 -13.87 -10.54 8.73
C ASN A 112 -14.48 -9.75 9.91
N ASN A 113 -14.48 -10.31 11.11
CA ASN A 113 -14.96 -9.64 12.32
C ASN A 113 -13.86 -8.84 13.05
N THR A 114 -12.60 -8.96 12.62
CA THR A 114 -11.48 -8.26 13.23
C THR A 114 -11.44 -6.82 12.74
N THR A 115 -11.89 -5.88 13.58
CA THR A 115 -11.68 -4.44 13.40
C THR A 115 -10.21 -4.10 13.66
N TRP A 116 -9.55 -3.51 12.67
CA TRP A 116 -8.21 -2.92 12.76
C TRP A 116 -8.32 -1.41 12.97
#